data_AF-A0A674B2A6-F1
#
_entry.id   AF-A0A674B2A6-F1
#
_cell.length_a   1.000
_cell.length_b   1.000
_cell.length_c   1.000
_cell.angle_alpha   90.00
_cell.angle_beta   90.00
_cell.angle_gamma   90.00
#
_symmetry.space_group_name_H-M   'P 1'
#
loop_
_entity.id
_entity.type
_entity.pdbx_description
1 polymer ?
#
loop_
_entity_poly.entity_id
_entity_poly.type
_entity_poly.pdbx_seq_one_letter_code
_entity_poly.pdbx_strand_id
1 'polypeptide(L)'
;MPSYTVTVATGSQWFAGTDDYIYITLVGTEGCSERTLLDKPLYNDFERGAVDSYDVTVGENLGELELVKIEKKKYWVQDDWYCKYITVKTPSGDYVEFPCFHWLVDDKEVVLRDGKALLPKDDKTRLVKQHRHKELESRRKTYRWREWQPGIPMSIDANTHKELPRDIQFDSEKGVDFILNYSKAIENLCVNQFMHMFQSSWNDFADFERIFVRIKNTISEYVMQHWKEDFMFGYQYLNGCNPVMIQKCTKLPEKFPVTHDMVADCLEREMTLEEEIEAGNIYIADYELMEDISPNSTDPCTLQYLAAPICLLYNNSQSKILPLAIQLGQTPGKDNPIFLPSDGQYDWMLAKIWVRSSDFHIHQTVTHLLRTHLVSEVFGVAMFRQLPAVHPAYKLLLPHIRFTIAINTKAREQLICEFGIFDKVSDGGG
;
A
#
# COMPACT_ATOMS: atom_id res chain seq x y z
N MET A 1 8.04 -50.86 11.57
CA MET A 1 8.48 -49.56 11.02
C MET A 1 7.49 -48.51 11.49
N PRO A 2 7.94 -47.40 12.08
CA PRO A 2 7.04 -46.29 12.40
C PRO A 2 6.41 -45.73 11.12
N SER A 3 5.12 -45.40 11.17
CA SER A 3 4.39 -44.79 10.05
C SER A 3 3.87 -43.41 10.48
N TYR A 4 4.09 -42.43 9.62
CA TYR A 4 3.64 -41.05 9.80
C TYR A 4 2.59 -40.74 8.74
N THR A 5 1.46 -40.15 9.15
CA THR A 5 0.48 -39.65 8.17
C THR A 5 0.80 -38.19 7.88
N VAL A 6 1.23 -37.92 6.65
CA VAL A 6 1.52 -36.58 6.15
C VAL A 6 0.30 -36.06 5.41
N THR A 7 -0.23 -34.93 5.82
CA THR A 7 -1.31 -34.23 5.13
C THR A 7 -0.78 -32.92 4.55
N VAL A 8 -1.00 -32.70 3.26
CA VAL A 8 -0.55 -31.52 2.52
C VAL A 8 -1.77 -30.74 2.05
N ALA A 9 -1.81 -29.44 2.34
CA ALA A 9 -2.88 -28.56 1.88
C ALA A 9 -2.39 -27.61 0.78
N THR A 10 -3.01 -27.69 -0.40
CA THR A 10 -2.71 -26.81 -1.55
C THR A 10 -3.52 -25.51 -1.48
N GLY A 11 -2.94 -24.44 -2.01
CA GLY A 11 -3.56 -23.13 -2.18
C GLY A 11 -4.83 -23.14 -3.01
N SER A 12 -5.73 -22.22 -2.74
CA SER A 12 -6.95 -22.01 -3.54
C SER A 12 -6.79 -20.91 -4.61
N GLN A 13 -5.61 -20.32 -4.72
CA GLN A 13 -5.28 -19.31 -5.73
C GLN A 13 -5.33 -19.93 -7.14
N TRP A 14 -5.52 -19.08 -8.16
CA TRP A 14 -5.38 -19.54 -9.53
C TRP A 14 -3.96 -20.03 -9.78
N PHE A 15 -3.84 -21.16 -10.51
CA PHE A 15 -2.58 -21.84 -10.78
C PHE A 15 -1.82 -22.34 -9.55
N ALA A 16 -2.51 -22.54 -8.41
CA ALA A 16 -1.89 -23.05 -7.19
C ALA A 16 -1.62 -24.56 -7.18
N GLY A 17 -2.31 -25.32 -8.04
CA GLY A 17 -2.13 -26.78 -8.15
C GLY A 17 -0.94 -27.16 -9.03
N THR A 18 -0.56 -28.43 -9.00
CA THR A 18 0.62 -28.92 -9.73
C THR A 18 0.48 -30.37 -10.18
N ASP A 19 1.05 -30.67 -11.34
CA ASP A 19 1.20 -32.03 -11.88
C ASP A 19 2.65 -32.56 -11.69
N ASP A 20 3.51 -31.79 -11.03
CA ASP A 20 4.90 -32.17 -10.77
C ASP A 20 5.04 -33.15 -9.60
N TYR A 21 6.16 -33.86 -9.57
CA TYR A 21 6.44 -34.80 -8.49
C TYR A 21 6.81 -34.08 -7.20
N ILE A 22 6.06 -34.34 -6.12
CA ILE A 22 6.34 -33.81 -4.80
C ILE A 22 7.02 -34.86 -3.93
N TYR A 23 8.19 -34.53 -3.41
CA TYR A 23 8.92 -35.38 -2.49
C TYR A 23 8.98 -34.74 -1.11
N ILE A 24 8.88 -35.57 -0.08
CA ILE A 24 9.00 -35.15 1.31
C ILE A 24 10.17 -35.85 2.00
N THR A 25 10.76 -35.17 2.98
CA THR A 25 11.71 -35.76 3.92
C THR A 25 11.44 -35.20 5.32
N LEU A 26 11.20 -36.10 6.28
CA LEU A 26 10.95 -35.78 7.68
C LEU A 26 12.29 -35.77 8.43
N VAL A 27 12.59 -34.69 9.15
CA VAL A 27 13.84 -34.56 9.91
C VAL A 27 13.52 -34.37 11.38
N GLY A 28 13.96 -35.31 12.20
CA GLY A 28 13.81 -35.25 13.65
C GLY A 28 15.14 -35.23 14.39
N THR A 29 15.06 -35.21 15.73
CA THR A 29 16.22 -35.11 16.62
C THR A 29 17.17 -36.31 16.55
N GLU A 30 16.67 -37.48 16.17
CA GLU A 30 17.42 -38.75 16.17
C GLU A 30 17.76 -39.24 14.76
N GLY A 31 17.09 -38.73 13.72
CA GLY A 31 17.29 -39.21 12.36
C GLY A 31 16.54 -38.43 11.29
N CYS A 32 16.69 -38.89 10.05
CA CYS A 32 16.05 -38.33 8.87
C CYS A 32 15.38 -39.48 8.12
N SER A 33 14.15 -39.27 7.62
CA SER A 33 13.53 -40.23 6.72
C SER A 33 14.29 -40.31 5.39
N GLU A 34 14.01 -41.36 4.63
CA GLU A 34 14.33 -41.35 3.20
C GLU A 34 13.49 -40.29 2.48
N ARG A 35 13.91 -39.98 1.25
CA ARG A 35 13.18 -39.10 0.34
C ARG A 35 12.01 -39.86 -0.27
N THR A 36 10.79 -39.52 0.15
CA THR A 36 9.57 -40.25 -0.23
C THR A 36 8.78 -39.44 -1.26
N LEU A 37 8.39 -40.10 -2.37
CA LEU A 37 7.43 -39.52 -3.33
C LEU A 37 6.03 -39.53 -2.72
N LEU A 38 5.36 -38.39 -2.74
CA LEU A 38 3.96 -38.26 -2.37
C LEU A 38 3.11 -38.45 -3.63
N ASP A 39 2.51 -39.61 -3.77
CA ASP A 39 1.70 -39.99 -4.93
C ASP A 39 0.65 -41.02 -4.51
N LYS A 40 -0.60 -40.81 -4.95
CA LYS A 40 -1.70 -41.75 -4.80
C LYS A 40 -2.03 -42.35 -6.17
N PRO A 41 -1.96 -43.68 -6.31
CA PRO A 41 -2.29 -44.33 -7.58
C PRO A 41 -3.70 -43.97 -8.06
N LEU A 42 -3.80 -43.56 -9.33
CA LEU A 42 -5.07 -43.21 -10.00
C LEU A 42 -5.83 -42.04 -9.36
N TYR A 43 -5.13 -41.17 -8.65
CA TYR A 43 -5.68 -39.96 -8.06
C TYR A 43 -4.87 -38.76 -8.53
N ASN A 44 -5.55 -37.62 -8.68
CA ASN A 44 -4.90 -36.39 -9.10
C ASN A 44 -4.55 -35.57 -7.86
N ASP A 45 -3.29 -35.65 -7.45
CA ASP A 45 -2.77 -35.05 -6.22
C ASP A 45 -2.52 -33.55 -6.36
N PHE A 46 -2.54 -32.82 -5.24
CA PHE A 46 -2.12 -31.42 -5.16
C PHE A 46 -2.93 -30.45 -6.02
N GLU A 47 -4.20 -30.80 -6.29
CA GLU A 47 -5.13 -29.93 -6.97
C GLU A 47 -5.37 -28.62 -6.21
N ARG A 48 -5.77 -27.58 -6.95
CA ARG A 48 -6.08 -26.27 -6.36
C ARG A 48 -7.14 -26.42 -5.26
N GLY A 49 -6.78 -26.04 -4.03
CA GLY A 49 -7.64 -26.10 -2.85
C GLY A 49 -7.78 -27.49 -2.23
N ALA A 50 -7.08 -28.50 -2.76
CA ALA A 50 -7.11 -29.86 -2.25
C ALA A 50 -6.35 -30.01 -0.92
N VAL A 51 -6.69 -31.08 -0.21
CA VAL A 51 -6.00 -31.54 0.98
C VAL A 51 -5.77 -33.04 0.82
N ASP A 52 -4.51 -33.41 0.67
CA ASP A 52 -4.11 -34.78 0.37
C ASP A 52 -3.33 -35.40 1.53
N SER A 53 -3.50 -36.69 1.76
CA SER A 53 -2.87 -37.41 2.87
C SER A 53 -2.17 -38.67 2.39
N TYR A 54 -0.99 -38.94 2.95
CA TYR A 54 -0.08 -40.00 2.55
C TYR A 54 0.54 -40.65 3.79
N ASP A 55 0.74 -41.97 3.75
CA ASP A 55 1.45 -42.68 4.80
C ASP A 55 2.93 -42.83 4.45
N VAL A 56 3.80 -42.24 5.27
CA VAL A 56 5.26 -42.28 5.13
C VAL A 56 5.83 -43.23 6.17
N THR A 57 6.32 -44.38 5.71
CA THR A 57 6.93 -45.39 6.57
C THR A 57 8.43 -45.19 6.62
N VAL A 58 9.02 -45.21 7.82
CA VAL A 58 10.46 -44.96 8.03
C VAL A 58 11.16 -46.18 8.59
N GLY A 59 12.45 -46.33 8.27
CA GLY A 59 13.27 -47.46 8.74
C GLY A 59 13.56 -47.42 10.24
N GLU A 60 13.76 -46.23 10.79
CA GLU A 60 14.16 -45.99 12.19
C GLU A 60 13.31 -44.90 12.84
N ASN A 61 13.36 -44.81 14.18
CA ASN A 61 12.71 -43.73 14.90
C ASN A 61 13.41 -42.39 14.58
N LEU A 62 12.63 -41.33 14.34
CA LEU A 62 13.16 -40.01 14.01
C LEU A 62 13.30 -39.11 15.26
N GLY A 63 12.73 -39.50 16.40
CA GLY A 63 12.64 -38.65 17.58
C GLY A 63 11.58 -37.55 17.42
N GLU A 64 11.80 -36.39 18.03
CA GLU A 64 10.91 -35.23 17.87
C GLU A 64 11.14 -34.58 16.49
N LEU A 65 10.07 -34.36 15.73
CA LEU A 65 10.18 -33.73 14.41
C LEU A 65 10.58 -32.25 14.54
N GLU A 66 11.66 -31.86 13.87
CA GLU A 66 12.17 -30.48 13.91
C GLU A 66 11.96 -29.72 12.60
N LEU A 67 12.02 -30.43 11.46
CA LEU A 67 11.88 -29.88 10.12
C LEU A 67 11.12 -30.83 9.18
N VAL A 68 10.45 -30.25 8.20
CA VAL A 68 9.95 -30.94 7.01
C VAL A 68 10.62 -30.34 5.79
N LYS A 69 11.16 -31.20 4.92
CA LYS A 69 11.69 -30.78 3.61
C LYS A 69 10.72 -31.20 2.53
N ILE A 70 10.44 -30.30 1.61
CA ILE A 70 9.64 -30.57 0.42
C ILE A 70 10.43 -30.17 -0.82
N GLU A 71 10.42 -31.03 -1.82
CA GLU A 71 11.11 -30.82 -3.09
C GLU A 71 10.11 -31.09 -4.22
N LYS A 72 9.93 -30.12 -5.10
CA LYS A 72 9.19 -30.29 -6.35
C LYS A 72 10.15 -30.73 -7.43
N LYS A 73 9.76 -31.68 -8.28
CA LYS A 73 10.51 -32.04 -9.49
C LYS A 73 9.61 -32.07 -10.70
N LYS A 74 10.08 -31.42 -11.75
CA LYS A 74 9.39 -31.36 -13.03
C LYS A 74 9.01 -32.74 -13.56
N TYR A 75 7.72 -32.93 -13.89
CA TYR A 75 7.26 -34.10 -14.64
C TYR A 75 7.36 -33.87 -16.15
N TRP A 76 6.62 -32.89 -16.69
CA TRP A 76 6.59 -32.64 -18.14
C TRP A 76 6.67 -31.16 -18.52
N VAL A 77 5.81 -30.32 -17.93
CA VAL A 77 5.81 -28.86 -18.10
C VAL A 77 6.10 -28.22 -16.75
N GLN A 78 6.86 -27.14 -16.75
CA GLN A 78 7.12 -26.41 -15.51
C GLN A 78 5.82 -25.74 -15.06
N ASP A 79 5.38 -26.05 -13.86
CA ASP A 79 4.33 -25.32 -13.16
C ASP A 79 4.88 -24.71 -11.85
N ASP A 80 4.04 -23.91 -11.18
CA ASP A 80 4.29 -23.42 -9.83
C ASP A 80 3.29 -24.11 -8.90
N TRP A 81 3.69 -24.41 -7.67
CA TRP A 81 2.78 -24.99 -6.67
C TRP A 81 2.70 -24.11 -5.43
N TYR A 82 1.49 -23.79 -4.95
CA TYR A 82 1.33 -23.07 -3.69
C TYR A 82 0.96 -24.02 -2.56
N CYS A 83 1.90 -24.25 -1.65
CA CYS A 83 1.65 -25.05 -0.45
C CYS A 83 1.20 -24.14 0.70
N LYS A 84 0.03 -24.42 1.30
CA LYS A 84 -0.45 -23.68 2.48
C LYS A 84 0.26 -24.16 3.74
N TYR A 85 0.14 -25.45 4.03
CA TYR A 85 0.73 -26.06 5.22
C TYR A 85 0.86 -27.57 5.01
N ILE A 86 1.68 -28.18 5.86
CA ILE A 86 1.81 -29.62 6.00
C ILE A 86 1.52 -29.97 7.44
N THR A 87 0.67 -30.97 7.70
CA THR A 87 0.54 -31.56 9.03
C THR A 87 1.11 -32.96 9.02
N VAL A 88 1.77 -33.36 10.10
CA VAL A 88 2.33 -34.68 10.27
C VAL A 88 1.75 -35.28 11.55
N LYS A 89 1.03 -36.39 11.41
CA LYS A 89 0.63 -37.23 12.53
C LYS A 89 1.74 -38.24 12.81
N THR A 90 2.30 -38.21 14.01
CA THR A 90 3.36 -39.12 14.43
C THR A 90 2.83 -40.52 14.76
N PRO A 91 3.70 -41.54 14.84
CA PRO A 91 3.33 -42.87 15.33
C PRO A 91 2.76 -42.87 16.75
N SER A 92 3.12 -41.88 17.59
CA SER A 92 2.57 -41.70 18.95
C SER A 92 1.17 -41.08 18.95
N GLY A 93 0.69 -40.58 17.79
CA GLY A 93 -0.61 -39.93 17.65
C GLY A 93 -0.58 -38.41 17.80
N ASP A 94 0.60 -37.82 18.01
CA ASP A 94 0.77 -36.36 18.09
C ASP A 94 0.64 -35.72 16.70
N TYR A 95 0.17 -34.49 16.67
CA TYR A 95 0.03 -33.71 15.44
C TYR A 95 0.97 -32.51 15.47
N VAL A 96 1.79 -32.38 14.43
CA VAL A 96 2.68 -31.23 14.24
C VAL A 96 2.33 -30.54 12.92
N GLU A 97 2.08 -29.24 12.97
CA GLU A 97 1.81 -28.42 11.79
C GLU A 97 3.05 -27.64 11.38
N PHE A 98 3.32 -27.62 10.07
CA PHE A 98 4.41 -26.93 9.41
C PHE A 98 3.81 -25.92 8.42
N PRO A 99 3.59 -24.66 8.83
CA PRO A 99 3.10 -23.61 7.96
C PRO A 99 4.09 -23.35 6.82
N CYS A 100 3.60 -23.32 5.58
CA CYS A 100 4.40 -23.02 4.40
C CYS A 100 4.03 -21.64 3.85
N PHE A 101 2.85 -21.50 3.23
CA PHE A 101 2.38 -20.27 2.58
C PHE A 101 3.34 -19.71 1.51
N HIS A 102 4.08 -20.59 0.84
CA HIS A 102 5.07 -20.25 -0.18
C HIS A 102 4.74 -20.90 -1.53
N TRP A 103 5.14 -20.23 -2.60
CA TRP A 103 5.19 -20.80 -3.94
C TRP A 103 6.47 -21.61 -4.10
N LEU A 104 6.32 -22.90 -4.37
CA LEU A 104 7.43 -23.76 -4.78
C LEU A 104 7.60 -23.60 -6.29
N VAL A 105 8.70 -22.94 -6.65
CA VAL A 105 9.09 -22.64 -8.02
C VAL A 105 10.38 -23.40 -8.33
N ASP A 106 10.46 -23.98 -9.53
CA ASP A 106 11.56 -24.83 -9.99
C ASP A 106 11.79 -26.08 -9.11
N ASP A 107 12.91 -26.77 -9.38
CA ASP A 107 13.35 -27.95 -8.63
C ASP A 107 14.08 -27.58 -7.32
N LYS A 108 13.51 -26.68 -6.51
CA LYS A 108 14.12 -26.20 -5.26
C LYS A 108 13.53 -26.88 -4.03
N GLU A 109 14.41 -27.31 -3.12
CA GLU A 109 14.04 -27.78 -1.77
C GLU A 109 13.58 -26.59 -0.91
N VAL A 110 12.38 -26.68 -0.35
CA VAL A 110 11.89 -25.80 0.72
C VAL A 110 11.92 -26.56 2.03
N VAL A 111 12.46 -25.92 3.07
CA VAL A 111 12.58 -26.51 4.40
C VAL A 111 11.70 -25.71 5.36
N LEU A 112 10.81 -26.41 6.07
CA LEU A 112 9.81 -25.83 6.96
C LEU A 112 10.12 -26.17 8.42
N ARG A 113 9.84 -25.22 9.31
CA ARG A 113 9.82 -25.39 10.76
C ARG A 113 8.40 -25.62 11.23
N ASP A 114 8.26 -26.18 12.43
CA ASP A 114 6.97 -26.31 13.08
C ASP A 114 6.31 -24.92 13.30
N GLY A 115 4.99 -24.92 13.49
CA GLY A 115 4.19 -23.70 13.58
C GLY A 115 4.48 -22.82 14.79
N LYS A 116 5.15 -23.34 15.82
CA LYS A 116 5.43 -22.59 17.05
C LYS A 116 6.36 -21.41 16.77
N ALA A 117 5.97 -20.25 17.27
CA ALA A 117 6.81 -19.06 17.15
C ALA A 117 8.02 -19.17 18.09
N LEU A 118 9.24 -19.03 17.55
CA LEU A 118 10.48 -19.22 18.30
C LEU A 118 11.49 -18.09 18.04
N LEU A 119 12.07 -17.57 19.13
CA LEU A 119 13.18 -16.63 19.09
C LEU A 119 14.51 -17.37 18.87
N PRO A 120 15.57 -16.68 18.43
CA PRO A 120 16.88 -17.33 18.22
C PRO A 120 17.44 -18.05 19.46
N LYS A 121 17.11 -17.58 20.68
CA LYS A 121 17.52 -18.21 21.94
C LYS A 121 16.80 -19.54 22.24
N ASP A 122 15.67 -19.77 21.58
CA ASP A 122 14.84 -20.95 21.77
C ASP A 122 15.30 -22.12 20.89
N ASP A 123 16.05 -21.83 19.82
CA ASP A 123 16.69 -22.85 18.98
C ASP A 123 17.74 -23.63 19.79
N LYS A 124 17.46 -24.90 20.11
CA LYS A 124 18.34 -25.73 20.96
C LYS A 124 19.31 -26.57 20.16
N THR A 125 18.87 -27.20 19.08
CA THR A 125 19.69 -28.10 18.28
C THR A 125 20.56 -27.34 17.27
N ARG A 126 21.66 -27.98 16.84
CA ARG A 126 22.53 -27.42 15.79
C ARG A 126 21.79 -27.31 14.45
N LEU A 127 20.90 -28.26 14.17
CA LEU A 127 20.13 -28.36 12.93
C LEU A 127 19.27 -27.11 12.73
N VAL A 128 18.44 -26.76 13.72
CA VAL A 128 17.49 -25.64 13.60
C VAL A 128 18.20 -24.28 13.61
N LYS A 129 19.32 -24.15 14.34
CA LYS A 129 20.20 -22.96 14.26
C LYS A 129 20.78 -22.77 12.86
N GLN A 130 21.26 -23.85 12.25
CA GLN A 130 21.80 -23.82 10.89
C GLN A 130 20.70 -23.50 9.86
N HIS A 131 19.50 -24.08 10.01
CA HIS A 131 18.36 -23.77 9.16
C HIS A 131 18.01 -22.28 9.22
N ARG A 132 17.86 -21.69 10.42
CA ARG A 132 17.59 -20.26 10.59
C ARG A 132 18.64 -19.39 9.90
N HIS A 133 19.92 -19.74 10.06
CA HIS A 133 21.01 -18.99 9.45
C HIS A 133 20.95 -19.04 7.92
N LYS A 134 20.83 -20.23 7.34
CA LYS A 134 20.72 -20.43 5.89
C LYS A 134 19.50 -19.77 5.28
N GLU A 135 18.36 -19.80 5.98
CA GLU A 135 17.14 -19.10 5.57
C GLU A 135 17.41 -17.60 5.43
N LEU A 136 17.99 -16.97 6.46
CA LEU A 136 18.29 -15.54 6.44
C LEU A 136 19.35 -15.17 5.40
N GLU A 137 20.37 -16.00 5.20
CA GLU A 137 21.35 -15.80 4.12
C GLU A 137 20.70 -15.85 2.74
N SER A 138 19.81 -16.82 2.49
CA SER A 138 19.04 -16.93 1.26
C SER A 138 18.14 -15.69 1.06
N ARG A 139 17.35 -15.32 2.07
CA ARG A 139 16.45 -14.17 1.99
C ARG A 139 17.18 -12.86 1.76
N ARG A 140 18.38 -12.66 2.32
CA ARG A 140 19.18 -11.44 2.05
C ARG A 140 19.71 -11.35 0.62
N LYS A 141 19.86 -12.49 -0.07
CA LYS A 141 20.21 -12.56 -1.50
C LYS A 141 18.98 -12.32 -2.38
N THR A 142 17.84 -12.87 -1.98
CA THR A 142 16.57 -12.76 -2.73
C THR A 142 15.93 -11.37 -2.63
N TYR A 143 15.84 -10.81 -1.43
CA TYR A 143 15.17 -9.54 -1.17
C TYR A 143 16.24 -8.46 -0.95
N ARG A 144 16.69 -7.77 -1.99
CA ARG A 144 17.73 -6.74 -1.87
C ARG A 144 17.14 -5.33 -1.89
N TRP A 145 17.88 -4.38 -1.32
CA TRP A 145 17.53 -2.97 -1.35
C TRP A 145 18.06 -2.33 -2.64
N ARG A 146 17.28 -1.41 -3.20
CA ARG A 146 17.71 -0.53 -4.29
C ARG A 146 17.15 0.87 -4.09
N GLU A 147 17.98 1.86 -4.40
CA GLU A 147 17.55 3.25 -4.53
C GLU A 147 16.86 3.41 -5.88
N TRP A 148 15.56 3.74 -5.87
CA TRP A 148 14.82 3.96 -7.12
C TRP A 148 15.03 5.37 -7.66
N GLN A 149 15.01 6.37 -6.77
CA GLN A 149 15.30 7.77 -7.04
C GLN A 149 16.05 8.37 -5.84
N PRO A 150 16.94 9.36 -6.05
CA PRO A 150 17.69 10.01 -4.98
C PRO A 150 16.78 10.57 -3.87
N GLY A 151 17.13 10.31 -2.61
CA GLY A 151 16.43 10.88 -1.45
C GLY A 151 15.07 10.24 -1.10
N ILE A 152 14.60 9.27 -1.88
CA ILE A 152 13.41 8.47 -1.56
C ILE A 152 13.82 7.23 -0.74
N PRO A 153 12.98 6.73 0.19
CA PRO A 153 13.29 5.49 0.91
C PRO A 153 13.66 4.33 -0.03
N MET A 154 14.65 3.54 0.39
CA MET A 154 15.08 2.35 -0.36
C MET A 154 13.90 1.39 -0.58
N SER A 155 13.86 0.77 -1.76
CA SER A 155 12.79 -0.15 -2.19
C SER A 155 13.34 -1.52 -2.55
N ILE A 156 12.48 -2.45 -2.97
CA ILE A 156 12.93 -3.74 -3.50
C ILE A 156 13.76 -3.55 -4.77
N ASP A 157 14.83 -4.35 -4.89
CA ASP A 157 15.66 -4.43 -6.09
C ASP A 157 14.99 -5.25 -7.20
N ALA A 158 13.98 -4.66 -7.84
CA ALA A 158 13.29 -5.21 -9.01
C ALA A 158 12.75 -4.08 -9.90
N ASN A 159 12.99 -4.12 -11.21
CA ASN A 159 12.50 -3.08 -12.14
C ASN A 159 11.03 -3.29 -12.50
N THR A 160 10.63 -4.55 -12.65
CA THR A 160 9.28 -4.93 -13.07
C THR A 160 8.65 -5.90 -12.08
N HIS A 161 7.32 -5.96 -12.06
CA HIS A 161 6.58 -6.89 -11.21
C HIS A 161 6.98 -8.36 -11.45
N LYS A 162 7.31 -8.72 -12.69
CA LYS A 162 7.71 -10.09 -13.08
C LYS A 162 9.05 -10.52 -12.50
N GLU A 163 9.94 -9.57 -12.19
CA GLU A 163 11.25 -9.85 -11.57
C GLU A 163 11.14 -10.16 -10.07
N LEU A 164 10.00 -9.86 -9.44
CA LEU A 164 9.81 -10.13 -8.02
C LEU A 164 9.81 -11.65 -7.76
N PRO A 165 10.34 -12.11 -6.61
CA PRO A 165 10.10 -13.46 -6.13
C PRO A 165 8.60 -13.79 -6.11
N ARG A 166 8.24 -14.99 -6.55
CA ARG A 166 6.83 -15.41 -6.71
C ARG A 166 6.00 -15.21 -5.43
N ASP A 167 6.60 -15.46 -4.26
CA ASP A 167 5.99 -15.26 -2.94
C ASP A 167 5.45 -13.86 -2.66
N ILE A 168 6.01 -12.84 -3.30
CA ILE A 168 5.62 -11.44 -3.08
C ILE A 168 4.99 -10.80 -4.33
N GLN A 169 4.72 -11.59 -5.37
CA GLN A 169 3.91 -11.17 -6.51
C GLN A 169 2.41 -11.17 -6.14
N PHE A 170 1.57 -10.65 -7.05
CA PHE A 170 0.14 -10.83 -6.92
C PHE A 170 -0.24 -12.28 -7.25
N ASP A 171 -1.28 -12.77 -6.59
CA ASP A 171 -2.04 -13.91 -7.12
C ASP A 171 -2.69 -13.47 -8.43
N SER A 172 -2.73 -14.31 -9.47
CA SER A 172 -3.22 -13.89 -10.80
C SER A 172 -4.65 -13.34 -10.77
N GLU A 173 -5.51 -13.90 -9.91
CA GLU A 173 -6.88 -13.42 -9.66
C GLU A 173 -6.93 -12.02 -9.04
N LYS A 174 -5.91 -11.66 -8.25
CA LYS A 174 -5.73 -10.35 -7.63
C LYS A 174 -4.71 -9.50 -8.39
N GLY A 175 -4.41 -9.87 -9.63
CA GLY A 175 -3.48 -9.15 -10.48
C GLY A 175 -3.93 -7.70 -10.60
N VAL A 176 -3.11 -6.77 -10.08
CA VAL A 176 -3.33 -5.34 -10.26
C VAL A 176 -2.42 -4.87 -11.38
N ASP A 177 -3.03 -4.31 -12.41
CA ASP A 177 -2.34 -3.60 -13.49
C ASP A 177 -2.98 -2.22 -13.60
N PHE A 178 -2.20 -1.17 -13.38
CA PHE A 178 -2.73 0.19 -13.31
C PHE A 178 -3.31 0.61 -14.66
N ILE A 179 -2.64 0.28 -15.76
CA ILE A 179 -3.08 0.64 -17.11
C ILE A 179 -4.42 -0.04 -17.42
N LEU A 180 -4.52 -1.35 -17.20
CA LEU A 180 -5.74 -2.11 -17.45
C LEU A 180 -6.89 -1.65 -16.55
N ASN A 181 -6.63 -1.45 -15.26
CA ASN A 181 -7.65 -1.04 -14.30
C ASN A 181 -8.17 0.36 -14.59
N TYR A 182 -7.29 1.30 -14.95
CA TYR A 182 -7.69 2.66 -15.33
C TYR A 182 -8.49 2.65 -16.63
N SER A 183 -8.07 1.86 -17.63
CA SER A 183 -8.78 1.74 -18.91
C SER A 183 -10.17 1.14 -18.73
N LYS A 184 -10.29 0.07 -17.94
CA LYS A 184 -11.58 -0.54 -17.56
C LYS A 184 -12.46 0.42 -16.76
N ALA A 185 -11.88 1.22 -15.86
CA ALA A 185 -12.63 2.23 -15.12
C ALA A 185 -13.20 3.28 -16.07
N ILE A 186 -12.40 3.80 -17.00
CA ILE A 186 -12.85 4.78 -18.02
C ILE A 186 -14.02 4.22 -18.85
N GLU A 187 -13.94 2.95 -19.26
CA GLU A 187 -15.01 2.27 -19.99
C GLU A 187 -16.27 2.10 -19.13
N ASN A 188 -16.13 1.55 -17.91
CA ASN A 188 -17.24 1.32 -16.99
C ASN A 188 -17.94 2.63 -16.57
N LEU A 189 -17.20 3.73 -16.47
CA LEU A 189 -17.72 5.05 -16.16
C LEU A 189 -18.31 5.75 -17.40
N CYS A 190 -18.23 5.14 -18.59
CA CYS A 190 -18.69 5.67 -19.87
C CYS A 190 -18.07 7.04 -20.21
N VAL A 191 -16.80 7.24 -19.86
CA VAL A 191 -16.04 8.48 -20.11
C VAL A 191 -14.93 8.31 -21.17
N ASN A 192 -14.92 7.17 -21.87
CA ASN A 192 -13.95 6.81 -22.91
C ASN A 192 -13.84 7.85 -24.04
N GLN A 193 -14.93 8.54 -24.38
CA GLN A 193 -14.91 9.61 -25.39
C GLN A 193 -14.03 10.80 -25.02
N PHE A 194 -13.72 11.00 -23.73
CA PHE A 194 -12.90 12.11 -23.24
C PHE A 194 -11.41 11.76 -23.05
N MET A 195 -11.03 10.49 -23.22
CA MET A 195 -9.69 9.98 -22.86
C MET A 195 -8.53 10.65 -23.61
N HIS A 196 -8.80 11.32 -24.72
CA HIS A 196 -7.81 12.02 -25.54
C HIS A 196 -8.11 13.51 -25.72
N MET A 197 -9.08 14.06 -25.00
CA MET A 197 -9.54 15.45 -25.13
C MET A 197 -8.79 16.40 -24.19
N PHE A 198 -7.46 16.33 -24.14
CA PHE A 198 -6.63 17.13 -23.22
C PHE A 198 -6.65 18.65 -23.50
N GLN A 199 -7.12 19.06 -24.68
CA GLN A 199 -7.19 20.47 -25.10
C GLN A 199 -8.62 21.04 -25.08
N SER A 200 -9.56 20.34 -24.44
CA SER A 200 -10.97 20.73 -24.40
C SER A 200 -11.41 21.01 -22.96
N SER A 201 -11.85 22.23 -22.71
CA SER A 201 -12.48 22.62 -21.44
C SER A 201 -13.96 22.23 -21.42
N TRP A 202 -14.50 22.01 -20.23
CA TRP A 202 -15.95 22.03 -20.02
C TRP A 202 -16.48 23.44 -20.32
N ASN A 203 -17.63 23.56 -21.00
CA ASN A 203 -18.19 24.87 -21.30
C ASN A 203 -18.75 25.54 -20.05
N ASP A 204 -19.30 24.75 -19.13
CA ASP A 204 -19.81 25.17 -17.83
C ASP A 204 -19.78 24.02 -16.81
N PHE A 205 -20.20 24.27 -15.57
CA PHE A 205 -20.30 23.23 -14.55
C PHE A 205 -21.35 22.14 -14.89
N ALA A 206 -22.40 22.48 -15.64
CA ALA A 206 -23.47 21.55 -15.99
C ALA A 206 -23.00 20.48 -17.00
N ASP A 207 -22.02 20.80 -17.84
CA ASP A 207 -21.35 19.83 -18.71
C ASP A 207 -20.73 18.68 -17.92
N PHE A 208 -19.92 18.99 -16.91
CA PHE A 208 -19.30 17.97 -16.07
C PHE A 208 -20.33 17.27 -15.19
N GLU A 209 -21.31 18.01 -14.65
CA GLU A 209 -22.41 17.43 -13.86
C GLU A 209 -23.15 16.33 -14.61
N ARG A 210 -23.47 16.53 -15.90
CA ARG A 210 -24.13 15.52 -16.75
C ARG A 210 -23.41 14.19 -16.82
N ILE A 211 -22.08 14.21 -16.70
CA ILE A 211 -21.24 13.00 -16.67
C ILE A 211 -21.23 12.44 -15.25
N PHE A 212 -20.95 13.31 -14.27
CA PHE A 212 -20.80 12.94 -12.88
C PHE A 212 -22.05 12.28 -12.29
N VAL A 213 -23.26 12.73 -12.66
CA VAL A 213 -24.52 12.13 -12.16
C VAL A 213 -24.69 10.66 -12.49
N ARG A 214 -23.98 10.14 -13.51
CA ARG A 214 -24.03 8.73 -13.91
C ARG A 214 -23.12 7.84 -13.08
N ILE A 215 -22.13 8.42 -12.41
CA ILE A 215 -21.03 7.70 -11.75
C ILE A 215 -20.92 8.00 -10.24
N LYS A 216 -21.73 8.92 -9.74
CA LYS A 216 -21.70 9.35 -8.34
C LYS A 216 -22.02 8.20 -7.38
N ASN A 217 -21.41 8.27 -6.20
CA ASN A 217 -21.85 7.55 -5.01
C ASN A 217 -22.44 8.56 -3.99
N THR A 218 -22.90 8.07 -2.85
CA THR A 218 -23.55 8.90 -1.81
C THR A 218 -22.70 10.09 -1.37
N ILE A 219 -21.40 9.89 -1.11
CA ILE A 219 -20.52 10.95 -0.60
C ILE A 219 -20.18 11.92 -1.73
N SER A 220 -19.89 11.41 -2.93
CA SER A 220 -19.52 12.27 -4.05
C SER A 220 -20.71 13.12 -4.54
N GLU A 221 -21.93 12.60 -4.45
CA GLU A 221 -23.16 13.38 -4.66
C GLU A 221 -23.32 14.51 -3.65
N TYR A 222 -23.10 14.22 -2.37
CA TYR A 222 -23.14 15.23 -1.32
C TYR A 222 -22.11 16.33 -1.57
N VAL A 223 -20.87 15.97 -1.93
CA VAL A 223 -19.84 16.96 -2.30
C VAL A 223 -20.29 17.80 -3.49
N MET A 224 -20.85 17.22 -4.55
CA MET A 224 -21.36 17.98 -5.69
C MET A 224 -22.41 19.03 -5.29
N GLN A 225 -23.24 18.74 -4.29
CA GLN A 225 -24.27 19.67 -3.79
C GLN A 225 -23.69 20.75 -2.86
N HIS A 226 -22.66 20.41 -2.09
CA HIS A 226 -22.18 21.24 -0.97
C HIS A 226 -20.75 21.79 -1.10
N TRP A 227 -20.02 21.50 -2.18
CA TRP A 227 -18.59 21.87 -2.32
C TRP A 227 -18.31 23.38 -2.25
N LYS A 228 -19.32 24.22 -2.52
CA LYS A 228 -19.22 25.68 -2.43
C LYS A 228 -19.30 26.18 -0.98
N GLU A 229 -19.82 25.39 -0.06
CA GLU A 229 -20.03 25.75 1.34
C GLU A 229 -18.70 25.74 2.12
N ASP A 230 -18.47 26.79 2.90
CA ASP A 230 -17.29 26.92 3.76
C ASP A 230 -17.20 25.82 4.81
N PHE A 231 -18.36 25.36 5.31
CA PHE A 231 -18.41 24.21 6.21
C PHE A 231 -17.93 22.93 5.54
N MET A 232 -18.36 22.64 4.31
CA MET A 232 -17.91 21.44 3.59
C MET A 232 -16.41 21.52 3.26
N PHE A 233 -15.90 22.72 2.98
CA PHE A 233 -14.47 22.95 2.81
C PHE A 233 -13.69 22.63 4.10
N GLY A 234 -14.08 23.23 5.24
CA GLY A 234 -13.42 23.01 6.53
C GLY A 234 -13.58 21.59 7.07
N TYR A 235 -14.73 20.95 6.84
CA TYR A 235 -15.00 19.57 7.25
C TYR A 235 -14.01 18.56 6.65
N GLN A 236 -13.57 18.78 5.41
CA GLN A 236 -12.63 17.87 4.72
C GLN A 236 -11.26 17.80 5.40
N TYR A 237 -10.86 18.83 6.15
CA TYR A 237 -9.61 18.81 6.91
C TYR A 237 -9.64 17.85 8.11
N LEU A 238 -10.83 17.47 8.58
CA LEU A 238 -10.99 16.55 9.71
C LEU A 238 -11.45 15.16 9.24
N ASN A 239 -12.27 15.11 8.20
CA ASN A 239 -13.00 13.89 7.82
C ASN A 239 -12.97 13.61 6.31
N GLY A 240 -12.17 14.36 5.54
CA GLY A 240 -11.97 14.13 4.11
C GLY A 240 -10.94 13.05 3.83
N CYS A 241 -10.40 13.05 2.61
CA CYS A 241 -9.38 12.08 2.21
C CYS A 241 -7.99 12.36 2.80
N ASN A 242 -7.71 13.59 3.23
CA ASN A 242 -6.40 14.01 3.76
C ASN A 242 -6.49 14.73 5.12
N PRO A 243 -7.01 14.08 6.18
CA PRO A 243 -7.27 14.73 7.47
C PRO A 243 -6.02 14.84 8.35
N VAL A 244 -4.89 15.25 7.76
CA VAL A 244 -3.58 15.30 8.43
C VAL A 244 -2.85 16.64 8.26
N MET A 245 -3.45 17.58 7.53
CA MET A 245 -2.84 18.90 7.25
C MET A 245 -3.17 19.96 8.31
N ILE A 246 -4.36 19.89 8.90
CA ILE A 246 -4.83 20.91 9.84
C ILE A 246 -4.10 20.79 11.18
N GLN A 247 -3.66 21.93 11.71
CA GLN A 247 -3.01 22.05 13.01
C GLN A 247 -3.60 23.21 13.79
N LYS A 248 -3.55 23.14 15.12
CA LYS A 248 -3.93 24.27 15.97
C LYS A 248 -2.94 25.41 15.76
N CYS A 249 -3.44 26.61 15.46
CA CYS A 249 -2.60 27.79 15.34
C CYS A 249 -2.35 28.36 16.74
N THR A 250 -1.09 28.40 17.17
CA THR A 250 -0.70 29.04 18.45
C THR A 250 -0.12 30.43 18.27
N LYS A 251 0.28 30.78 17.03
CA LYS A 251 0.77 32.08 16.61
C LYS A 251 0.67 32.15 15.08
N LEU A 252 0.26 33.28 14.54
CA LEU A 252 0.27 33.49 13.09
C LEU A 252 1.71 33.52 12.55
N PRO A 253 2.00 32.84 11.44
CA PRO A 253 3.28 32.97 10.73
C PRO A 253 3.49 34.40 10.22
N GLU A 254 4.71 34.94 10.31
CA GLU A 254 5.03 36.28 9.80
C GLU A 254 4.81 36.41 8.27
N LYS A 255 4.94 35.29 7.56
CA LYS A 255 4.66 35.15 6.12
C LYS A 255 3.16 35.19 5.78
N PHE A 256 2.28 35.23 6.77
CA PHE A 256 0.83 35.27 6.61
C PHE A 256 0.20 36.40 7.44
N PRO A 257 0.31 37.66 6.96
CA PRO A 257 -0.05 38.85 7.73
C PRO A 257 -1.57 39.11 7.78
N VAL A 258 -2.35 38.13 8.25
CA VAL A 258 -3.79 38.29 8.54
C VAL A 258 -3.95 39.22 9.74
N THR A 259 -4.79 40.25 9.62
CA THR A 259 -5.10 41.17 10.72
C THR A 259 -6.48 40.88 11.31
N HIS A 260 -6.73 41.36 12.54
CA HIS A 260 -8.06 41.29 13.13
C HIS A 260 -9.14 41.93 12.24
N ASP A 261 -8.89 43.13 11.72
CA ASP A 261 -9.85 43.85 10.87
C ASP A 261 -10.29 43.07 9.63
N MET A 262 -9.40 42.23 9.08
CA MET A 262 -9.71 41.39 7.91
C MET A 262 -10.73 40.30 8.23
N VAL A 263 -10.76 39.78 9.46
CA VAL A 263 -11.56 38.60 9.82
C VAL A 263 -12.60 38.89 10.89
N ALA A 264 -12.70 40.14 11.38
CA ALA A 264 -13.55 40.53 12.50
C ALA A 264 -15.02 40.11 12.29
N ASP A 265 -15.56 40.31 11.09
CA ASP A 265 -16.95 39.96 10.75
C ASP A 265 -17.22 38.44 10.75
N CYS A 266 -16.17 37.61 10.71
CA CYS A 266 -16.27 36.15 10.73
C CYS A 266 -16.13 35.55 12.13
N LEU A 267 -15.70 36.33 13.13
CA LEU A 267 -15.52 35.87 14.51
C LEU A 267 -16.85 35.98 15.28
N GLU A 268 -17.21 34.93 16.03
CA GLU A 268 -18.55 34.81 16.63
C GLU A 268 -18.59 35.10 18.14
N ARG A 269 -17.42 35.31 18.78
CA ARG A 269 -17.31 35.36 20.26
C ARG A 269 -16.99 36.73 20.84
N GLU A 270 -17.05 37.79 20.04
CA GLU A 270 -16.66 39.16 20.47
C GLU A 270 -15.20 39.22 20.99
N MET A 271 -14.33 38.39 20.41
CA MET A 271 -12.91 38.29 20.75
C MET A 271 -12.06 38.82 19.59
N THR A 272 -10.87 39.34 19.89
CA THR A 272 -9.90 39.66 18.84
C THR A 272 -9.35 38.37 18.19
N LEU A 273 -8.68 38.50 17.05
CA LEU A 273 -8.04 37.35 16.40
C LEU A 273 -6.99 36.71 17.32
N GLU A 274 -6.22 37.53 18.03
CA GLU A 274 -5.20 37.09 18.98
C GLU A 274 -5.83 36.34 20.16
N GLU A 275 -6.94 36.85 20.71
CA GLU A 275 -7.68 36.19 21.78
C GLU A 275 -8.25 34.83 21.32
N GLU A 276 -8.77 34.74 20.09
CA GLU A 276 -9.27 33.48 19.51
C GLU A 276 -8.13 32.45 19.29
N ILE A 277 -6.93 32.92 18.95
CA ILE A 277 -5.71 32.09 18.88
C ILE A 277 -5.34 31.58 20.28
N GLU A 278 -5.29 32.45 21.28
CA GLU A 278 -4.96 32.10 22.66
C GLU A 278 -5.97 31.12 23.29
N ALA A 279 -7.27 31.34 23.05
CA ALA A 279 -8.34 30.41 23.43
C ALA A 279 -8.29 29.10 22.65
N GLY A 280 -7.58 29.09 21.51
CA GLY A 280 -7.33 27.88 20.75
C GLY A 280 -8.43 27.50 19.77
N ASN A 281 -9.18 28.50 19.29
CA ASN A 281 -10.24 28.33 18.31
C ASN A 281 -9.73 28.51 16.88
N ILE A 282 -8.48 28.94 16.68
CA ILE A 282 -7.88 29.15 15.35
C ILE A 282 -6.96 27.98 14.98
N TYR A 283 -7.06 27.57 13.73
CA TYR A 283 -6.33 26.47 13.11
C TYR A 283 -5.69 26.94 11.82
N ILE A 284 -4.67 26.22 11.36
CA ILE A 284 -3.93 26.56 10.16
C ILE A 284 -3.59 25.29 9.38
N ALA A 285 -3.64 25.38 8.05
CA ALA A 285 -3.07 24.41 7.13
C ALA A 285 -2.09 25.14 6.21
N ASP A 286 -0.81 24.81 6.34
CA ASP A 286 0.29 25.42 5.58
C ASP A 286 0.84 24.39 4.58
N TYR A 287 0.82 24.76 3.30
CA TYR A 287 1.29 23.94 2.19
C TYR A 287 2.68 24.35 1.68
N GLU A 288 3.52 24.91 2.56
CA GLU A 288 4.91 25.34 2.28
C GLU A 288 5.75 24.31 1.51
N LEU A 289 5.50 23.01 1.71
CA LEU A 289 6.19 21.94 0.98
C LEU A 289 6.04 22.04 -0.56
N MET A 290 5.05 22.80 -1.05
CA MET A 290 4.78 22.98 -2.47
C MET A 290 5.52 24.18 -3.11
N GLU A 291 6.14 25.08 -2.34
CA GLU A 291 6.66 26.38 -2.85
C GLU A 291 7.72 26.21 -3.95
N ASP A 292 8.61 25.21 -3.81
CA ASP A 292 9.73 24.97 -4.74
C ASP A 292 9.46 23.82 -5.72
N ILE A 293 8.21 23.37 -5.84
CA ILE A 293 7.85 22.27 -6.74
C ILE A 293 7.53 22.83 -8.13
N SER A 294 8.26 22.34 -9.13
CA SER A 294 7.98 22.67 -10.52
C SER A 294 6.65 22.07 -10.97
N PRO A 295 5.78 22.83 -11.67
CA PRO A 295 4.61 22.28 -12.29
C PRO A 295 4.97 21.40 -13.49
N ASN A 296 4.08 20.47 -13.81
CA ASN A 296 4.21 19.54 -14.92
C ASN A 296 4.35 20.27 -16.27
N SER A 297 5.43 19.97 -16.99
CA SER A 297 5.72 20.54 -18.31
C SER A 297 5.78 19.49 -19.43
N THR A 298 5.19 18.31 -19.22
CA THR A 298 5.25 17.19 -20.20
C THR A 298 4.37 17.42 -21.43
N ASP A 299 3.28 18.18 -21.30
CA ASP A 299 2.44 18.63 -22.42
C ASP A 299 2.79 20.08 -22.80
N PRO A 300 3.51 20.32 -23.93
CA PRO A 300 3.89 21.66 -24.33
C PRO A 300 2.70 22.54 -24.78
N CYS A 301 1.53 21.95 -25.01
CA CYS A 301 0.32 22.67 -25.40
C CYS A 301 -0.46 23.18 -24.18
N THR A 302 -0.16 22.71 -22.97
CA THR A 302 -0.91 23.02 -21.74
C THR A 302 0.05 23.47 -20.65
N LEU A 303 0.01 24.76 -20.30
CA LEU A 303 0.71 25.25 -19.11
C LEU A 303 -0.06 24.82 -17.85
N GLN A 304 0.60 24.07 -16.97
CA GLN A 304 0.09 23.68 -15.66
C GLN A 304 0.73 24.55 -14.57
N TYR A 305 0.07 24.62 -13.42
CA TYR A 305 0.42 25.56 -12.35
C TYR A 305 0.21 24.90 -10.99
N LEU A 306 1.08 25.26 -10.04
CA LEU A 306 0.98 24.83 -8.65
C LEU A 306 0.91 26.06 -7.74
N ALA A 307 0.34 25.88 -6.55
CA ALA A 307 0.30 26.87 -5.49
C ALA A 307 0.76 26.25 -4.17
N ALA A 308 1.28 27.08 -3.28
CA ALA A 308 1.68 26.72 -1.92
C ALA A 308 0.90 27.57 -0.91
N PRO A 309 -0.40 27.31 -0.74
CA PRO A 309 -1.26 28.19 0.03
C PRO A 309 -1.04 28.06 1.54
N ILE A 310 -1.51 29.08 2.26
CA ILE A 310 -1.70 29.07 3.71
C ILE A 310 -3.18 29.35 3.97
N CYS A 311 -3.86 28.45 4.68
CA CYS A 311 -5.28 28.56 5.00
C CYS A 311 -5.46 28.68 6.51
N LEU A 312 -6.07 29.78 6.96
CA LEU A 312 -6.50 29.98 8.33
C LEU A 312 -7.93 29.47 8.49
N LEU A 313 -8.21 28.72 9.56
CA LEU A 313 -9.53 28.20 9.87
C LEU A 313 -9.94 28.53 11.31
N TYR A 314 -11.24 28.58 11.54
CA TYR A 314 -11.85 28.93 12.82
C TYR A 314 -12.84 27.87 13.26
N ASN A 315 -12.73 27.47 14.52
CA ASN A 315 -13.69 26.64 15.21
C ASN A 315 -14.77 27.52 15.82
N ASN A 316 -15.91 27.57 15.14
CA ASN A 316 -16.99 28.46 15.50
C ASN A 316 -17.77 27.99 16.74
N SER A 317 -18.77 28.76 17.19
CA SER A 317 -19.56 28.45 18.39
C SER A 317 -20.32 27.12 18.31
N GLN A 318 -20.59 26.62 17.09
CA GLN A 318 -21.22 25.33 16.82
C GLN A 318 -20.22 24.18 16.67
N SER A 319 -18.95 24.40 17.00
CA SER A 319 -17.85 23.44 16.82
C SER A 319 -17.63 23.02 15.35
N LYS A 320 -17.88 23.93 14.40
CA LYS A 320 -17.61 23.75 12.97
C LYS A 320 -16.33 24.48 12.61
N ILE A 321 -15.47 23.79 11.85
CA ILE A 321 -14.27 24.39 11.26
C ILE A 321 -14.66 25.12 9.97
N LEU A 322 -14.40 26.43 9.91
CA LEU A 322 -14.69 27.29 8.76
C LEU A 322 -13.40 28.01 8.30
N PRO A 323 -13.11 28.11 7.00
CA PRO A 323 -12.01 28.93 6.49
C PRO A 323 -12.23 30.42 6.77
N LEU A 324 -11.21 31.11 7.29
CA LEU A 324 -11.21 32.56 7.56
C LEU A 324 -10.42 33.37 6.53
N ALA A 325 -9.28 32.84 6.09
CA ALA A 325 -8.36 33.57 5.22
C ALA A 325 -7.51 32.59 4.41
N ILE A 326 -7.20 32.94 3.17
CA ILE A 326 -6.34 32.14 2.27
C ILE A 326 -5.33 33.05 1.57
N GLN A 327 -4.04 32.76 1.71
CA GLN A 327 -2.97 33.31 0.87
C GLN A 327 -2.47 32.19 -0.06
N LEU A 328 -2.30 32.44 -1.36
CA LEU A 328 -2.04 31.35 -2.33
C LEU A 328 -0.54 31.02 -2.51
N GLY A 329 0.36 31.96 -2.27
CA GLY A 329 1.80 31.72 -2.19
C GLY A 329 2.36 31.94 -0.80
N GLN A 330 3.60 31.50 -0.56
CA GLN A 330 4.23 31.63 0.76
C GLN A 330 4.73 33.05 1.05
N THR A 331 5.11 33.82 0.02
CA THR A 331 5.64 35.18 0.21
C THR A 331 4.53 36.23 0.08
N PRO A 332 4.23 37.02 1.13
CA PRO A 332 3.18 38.04 1.07
C PRO A 332 3.58 39.19 0.13
N GLY A 333 2.61 39.75 -0.59
CA GLY A 333 2.88 40.86 -1.51
C GLY A 333 1.63 41.33 -2.24
N LYS A 334 1.77 42.41 -3.02
CA LYS A 334 0.64 42.96 -3.79
C LYS A 334 0.06 41.96 -4.81
N ASP A 335 0.92 41.10 -5.35
CA ASP A 335 0.55 40.07 -6.33
C ASP A 335 0.17 38.73 -5.68
N ASN A 336 0.17 38.65 -4.34
CA ASN A 336 -0.25 37.49 -3.55
C ASN A 336 -1.19 37.96 -2.42
N PRO A 337 -2.44 38.32 -2.75
CA PRO A 337 -3.39 38.83 -1.78
C PRO A 337 -3.83 37.73 -0.80
N ILE A 338 -4.36 38.18 0.35
CA ILE A 338 -5.07 37.32 1.28
C ILE A 338 -6.55 37.41 0.95
N PHE A 339 -7.12 36.31 0.45
CA PHE A 339 -8.53 36.18 0.13
C PHE A 339 -9.35 35.88 1.38
N LEU A 340 -10.56 36.43 1.43
CA LEU A 340 -11.48 36.35 2.57
C LEU A 340 -12.87 35.86 2.12
N PRO A 341 -13.68 35.26 3.02
CA PRO A 341 -15.08 34.92 2.73
C PRO A 341 -15.95 36.12 2.32
N SER A 342 -15.54 37.33 2.70
CA SER A 342 -16.20 38.60 2.37
C SER A 342 -15.89 39.11 0.96
N ASP A 343 -14.92 38.52 0.26
CA ASP A 343 -14.56 38.93 -1.10
C ASP A 343 -15.63 38.53 -2.13
N GLY A 344 -15.39 38.88 -3.39
CA GLY A 344 -16.24 38.45 -4.49
C GLY A 344 -16.45 36.94 -4.49
N GLN A 345 -17.68 36.51 -4.79
CA GLN A 345 -18.08 35.09 -4.75
C GLN A 345 -17.08 34.16 -5.47
N TYR A 346 -16.59 34.59 -6.65
CA TYR A 346 -15.66 33.81 -7.45
C TYR A 346 -14.22 33.90 -6.96
N ASP A 347 -13.82 35.02 -6.34
CA ASP A 347 -12.48 35.19 -5.77
C ASP A 347 -12.28 34.22 -4.61
N TRP A 348 -13.24 34.20 -3.68
CA TRP A 348 -13.23 33.27 -2.55
C TRP A 348 -13.35 31.81 -2.98
N MET A 349 -14.24 31.53 -3.94
CA MET A 349 -14.40 30.17 -4.47
C MET A 349 -13.12 29.68 -5.14
N LEU A 350 -12.45 30.52 -5.94
CA LEU A 350 -11.20 30.14 -6.62
C LEU A 350 -10.06 29.94 -5.63
N ALA A 351 -9.92 30.81 -4.61
CA ALA A 351 -8.93 30.63 -3.55
C ALA A 351 -9.10 29.27 -2.84
N LYS A 352 -10.33 28.88 -2.51
CA LYS A 352 -10.63 27.54 -1.96
C LYS A 352 -10.30 26.41 -2.93
N ILE A 353 -10.59 26.55 -4.22
CA ILE A 353 -10.25 25.53 -5.23
C ILE A 353 -8.73 25.30 -5.28
N TRP A 354 -7.92 26.37 -5.27
CA TRP A 354 -6.46 26.26 -5.23
C TRP A 354 -5.97 25.53 -3.98
N VAL A 355 -6.54 25.83 -2.81
CA VAL A 355 -6.23 25.09 -1.58
C VAL A 355 -6.59 23.60 -1.69
N ARG A 356 -7.75 23.26 -2.28
CA ARG A 356 -8.12 21.85 -2.52
C ARG A 356 -7.17 21.17 -3.53
N SER A 357 -6.66 21.90 -4.51
CA SER A 357 -5.66 21.37 -5.45
C SER A 357 -4.35 21.03 -4.73
N SER A 358 -3.80 21.96 -3.94
CA SER A 358 -2.60 21.72 -3.13
C SER A 358 -2.80 20.59 -2.11
N ASP A 359 -3.97 20.49 -1.47
CA ASP A 359 -4.33 19.36 -0.60
C ASP A 359 -4.31 18.02 -1.35
N PHE A 360 -4.83 17.99 -2.58
CA PHE A 360 -4.80 16.79 -3.41
C PHE A 360 -3.36 16.38 -3.76
N HIS A 361 -2.48 17.32 -4.12
CA HIS A 361 -1.08 16.99 -4.42
C HIS A 361 -0.34 16.43 -3.20
N ILE A 362 -0.46 17.07 -2.04
CA ILE A 362 0.13 16.57 -0.79
C ILE A 362 -0.47 15.22 -0.42
N HIS A 363 -1.79 15.06 -0.53
CA HIS A 363 -2.48 13.81 -0.26
C HIS A 363 -1.90 12.67 -1.11
N GLN A 364 -1.85 12.82 -2.44
CA GLN A 364 -1.42 11.74 -3.32
C GLN A 364 0.04 11.37 -3.13
N THR A 365 0.94 12.36 -3.08
CA THR A 365 2.37 12.11 -3.12
C THR A 365 2.97 11.87 -1.73
N VAL A 366 2.51 12.62 -0.73
CA VAL A 366 3.08 12.57 0.62
C VAL A 366 2.27 11.66 1.53
N THR A 367 1.00 11.97 1.75
CA THR A 367 0.17 11.22 2.72
C THR A 367 -0.06 9.79 2.25
N HIS A 368 -0.42 9.60 0.99
CA HIS A 368 -0.74 8.31 0.40
C HIS A 368 0.53 7.58 -0.03
N LEU A 369 1.22 8.02 -1.08
CA LEU A 369 2.38 7.29 -1.61
C LEU A 369 3.53 7.17 -0.60
N LEU A 370 4.11 8.28 -0.14
CA LEU A 370 5.29 8.21 0.72
C LEU A 370 4.98 7.58 2.08
N ARG A 371 4.02 8.16 2.83
CA ARG A 371 3.79 7.82 4.25
C ARG A 371 3.04 6.51 4.46
N THR A 372 2.40 5.94 3.45
CA THR A 372 1.80 4.60 3.54
C THR A 372 2.51 3.58 2.67
N HIS A 373 2.52 3.76 1.34
CA HIS A 373 3.04 2.75 0.41
C HIS A 373 4.54 2.53 0.61
N LEU A 374 5.36 3.57 0.48
CA LEU A 374 6.82 3.44 0.52
C LEU A 374 7.32 3.05 1.92
N VAL A 375 6.76 3.65 2.97
CA VAL A 375 7.08 3.27 4.37
C VAL A 375 6.71 1.81 4.65
N SER A 376 5.54 1.33 4.21
CA SER A 376 5.14 -0.07 4.41
C SER A 376 6.05 -1.04 3.65
N GLU A 377 6.53 -0.67 2.46
CA GLU A 377 7.51 -1.45 1.72
C GLU A 377 8.85 -1.54 2.45
N VAL A 378 9.30 -0.47 3.11
CA VAL A 378 10.52 -0.51 3.95
C VAL A 378 10.36 -1.57 5.05
N PHE A 379 9.23 -1.58 5.75
CA PHE A 379 8.96 -2.61 6.75
C PHE A 379 8.91 -4.02 6.13
N GLY A 380 8.27 -4.17 4.97
CA GLY A 380 8.17 -5.44 4.26
C GLY A 380 9.53 -6.02 3.86
N VAL A 381 10.37 -5.23 3.19
CA VAL A 381 11.71 -5.68 2.74
C VAL A 381 12.60 -5.97 3.94
N ALA A 382 12.58 -5.15 5.00
CA ALA A 382 13.31 -5.43 6.24
C ALA A 382 12.85 -6.74 6.91
N MET A 383 11.53 -6.95 7.00
CA MET A 383 10.93 -8.17 7.55
C MET A 383 11.40 -9.41 6.80
N PHE A 384 11.29 -9.44 5.47
CA PHE A 384 11.76 -10.57 4.67
C PHE A 384 13.27 -10.80 4.82
N ARG A 385 14.09 -9.75 4.92
CA ARG A 385 15.56 -9.89 5.00
C ARG A 385 16.08 -10.36 6.36
N GLN A 386 15.38 -10.05 7.45
CA GLN A 386 15.95 -10.18 8.80
C GLN A 386 15.17 -11.10 9.73
N LEU A 387 13.90 -11.40 9.41
CA LEU A 387 13.06 -12.24 10.25
C LEU A 387 12.81 -13.58 9.53
N PRO A 388 13.27 -14.71 10.11
CA PRO A 388 12.97 -16.04 9.58
C PRO A 388 11.50 -16.38 9.80
N ALA A 389 10.93 -17.30 9.02
CA ALA A 389 9.50 -17.62 9.03
C ALA A 389 8.97 -18.08 10.42
N VAL A 390 9.84 -18.70 11.21
CA VAL A 390 9.53 -19.16 12.57
C VAL A 390 9.46 -18.02 13.60
N HIS A 391 9.97 -16.83 13.29
CA HIS A 391 10.02 -15.72 14.24
C HIS A 391 8.61 -15.13 14.51
N PRO A 392 8.24 -14.85 15.78
CA PRO A 392 6.91 -14.31 16.11
C PRO A 392 6.59 -13.01 15.37
N ALA A 393 7.54 -12.08 15.27
CA ALA A 393 7.33 -10.84 14.52
C ALA A 393 7.14 -11.06 13.02
N TYR A 394 7.74 -12.09 12.41
CA TYR A 394 7.48 -12.42 11.00
C TYR A 394 6.03 -12.89 10.83
N LYS A 395 5.61 -13.85 11.66
CA LYS A 395 4.24 -14.39 11.64
C LYS A 395 3.19 -13.30 11.88
N LEU A 396 3.49 -12.34 12.75
CA LEU A 396 2.64 -11.19 13.02
C LEU A 396 2.55 -10.22 11.82
N LEU A 397 3.68 -9.85 11.22
CA LEU A 397 3.75 -8.78 10.21
C LEU A 397 3.38 -9.25 8.80
N LEU A 398 3.64 -10.52 8.46
CA LEU A 398 3.40 -11.08 7.12
C LEU A 398 2.01 -10.74 6.53
N PRO A 399 0.88 -10.92 7.23
CA PRO A 399 -0.44 -10.59 6.68
C PRO A 399 -0.63 -9.08 6.40
N HIS A 400 0.08 -8.20 7.12
CA HIS A 400 -0.06 -6.75 6.99
C HIS A 400 0.80 -6.14 5.87
N ILE A 401 1.78 -6.88 5.35
CA ILE A 401 2.62 -6.43 4.23
C ILE A 401 2.29 -7.13 2.91
N ARG A 402 1.23 -7.95 2.90
CA ARG A 402 0.85 -8.76 1.74
C ARG A 402 0.58 -7.85 0.54
N PHE A 403 1.28 -8.13 -0.56
CA PHE A 403 1.24 -7.38 -1.82
C PHE A 403 1.75 -5.93 -1.79
N THR A 404 2.20 -5.40 -0.66
CA THR A 404 2.76 -4.04 -0.60
C THR A 404 3.94 -3.85 -1.57
N ILE A 405 4.85 -4.82 -1.61
CA ILE A 405 5.99 -4.77 -2.53
C ILE A 405 5.53 -4.90 -3.99
N ALA A 406 4.56 -5.78 -4.28
CA ALA A 406 4.02 -5.96 -5.62
C ALA A 406 3.35 -4.69 -6.17
N ILE A 407 2.47 -4.06 -5.38
CA ILE A 407 1.74 -2.87 -5.83
C ILE A 407 2.71 -1.68 -6.03
N ASN A 408 3.70 -1.52 -5.15
CA ASN A 408 4.67 -0.44 -5.28
C ASN A 408 5.60 -0.65 -6.48
N THR A 409 6.01 -1.89 -6.76
CA THR A 409 6.77 -2.20 -7.98
C THR A 409 5.94 -1.89 -9.23
N LYS A 410 4.64 -2.26 -9.25
CA LYS A 410 3.75 -1.87 -10.35
C LYS A 410 3.58 -0.36 -10.47
N ALA A 411 3.52 0.36 -9.36
CA ALA A 411 3.43 1.82 -9.37
C ALA A 411 4.68 2.44 -9.99
N ARG A 412 5.88 1.98 -9.60
CA ARG A 412 7.15 2.41 -10.22
C ARG A 412 7.28 2.00 -11.68
N GLU A 413 6.64 0.92 -12.10
CA GLU A 413 6.67 0.42 -13.48
C GLU A 413 5.71 1.19 -14.41
N GLN A 414 4.57 1.67 -13.90
CA GLN A 414 3.45 2.13 -14.74
C GLN A 414 2.82 3.47 -14.34
N LEU A 415 2.89 3.84 -13.06
CA LEU A 415 2.14 4.96 -12.49
C LEU A 415 3.04 6.20 -12.31
N ILE A 416 4.11 6.07 -11.52
CA ILE A 416 4.98 7.18 -11.09
C ILE A 416 6.37 7.15 -11.76
N CYS A 417 6.56 6.30 -12.77
CA CYS A 417 7.72 6.40 -13.66
C CYS A 417 7.62 7.65 -14.53
N GLU A 418 8.76 8.04 -15.10
CA GLU A 418 8.82 9.01 -16.19
C GLU A 418 7.88 8.58 -17.33
N PHE A 419 7.01 9.49 -17.78
CA PHE A 419 5.95 9.24 -18.77
C PHE A 419 4.87 8.24 -18.32
N GLY A 420 4.76 8.03 -17.00
CA GLY A 420 3.75 7.19 -16.38
C GLY A 420 2.35 7.78 -16.45
N ILE A 421 1.38 7.08 -15.87
CA ILE A 421 -0.02 7.56 -15.80
C ILE A 421 -0.12 8.87 -15.02
N PHE A 422 0.68 9.05 -13.96
CA PHE A 422 0.59 10.23 -13.08
C PHE A 422 0.88 11.54 -13.83
N ASP A 423 1.85 11.52 -14.75
CA ASP A 423 2.23 12.67 -15.58
C ASP A 423 1.10 13.14 -16.51
N LYS A 424 0.12 12.29 -16.81
CA LYS A 424 -1.00 12.63 -17.70
C LYS A 424 -2.14 13.38 -17.01
N VAL A 425 -2.19 13.34 -15.68
CA VAL A 425 -3.40 13.74 -14.93
C VAL A 425 -3.12 14.60 -13.70
N SER A 426 -1.86 14.92 -13.40
CA SER A 426 -1.45 15.65 -12.20
C SER A 426 -0.53 16.82 -12.56
N ASP A 427 -0.85 18.01 -12.03
CA ASP A 427 -0.02 19.21 -12.18
C ASP A 427 1.34 19.08 -11.48
N GLY A 428 1.48 18.14 -10.53
CA GLY A 428 2.76 17.80 -9.88
C GLY A 428 3.44 16.56 -10.48
N GLY A 429 2.99 16.10 -11.65
CA GLY A 429 3.70 15.07 -12.44
C GLY A 429 4.78 15.68 -13.34
N GLY A 430 5.52 14.83 -14.06
CA GLY A 430 6.68 15.26 -14.86
C GLY A 430 7.90 15.59 -14.00
#